data_AF-A0A241XRD7-F1
#
_entry.id   AF-A0A241XRD7-F1
#
_cell.length_a   1.000
_cell.length_b   1.000
_cell.length_c   1.000
_cell.angle_alpha   90.00
_cell.angle_beta   90.00
_cell.angle_gamma   90.00
#
_symmetry.space_group_name_H-M   'P 1'
#
loop_
_entity.id
_entity.type
_entity.pdbx_description
1 polymer ?
#
loop_
_entity_poly.entity_id
_entity_poly.type
_entity_poly.pdbx_seq_one_letter_code
_entity_poly.pdbx_strand_id
1 'polypeptide(L)'
;MARRRKTSFLDDLLNIAIKIPLWANLIIAGVTFATLRFFGGEEFPVMKTFDAGHLADTLAIHFATIAAHIGQFIIPPIFILGGVIGWIQRKARARRFNKIGSAPLTGQAIRNLSWEQFEQMVGEAFRRRGYSVSETAKGADGGIDLVMHKGGELFLVQCKQWKALKVSVQVVRELYGVMSARGAAGGFVVTSGNFTADAVRFAKGTSMELIDGSALAQMFKASPSGQTVAHDSIPLPVPQSPLDSPASATAALNVPNTPISIYDAAKLVTCPRCTGVMTPRFGKGQNGGIKDRVFFGCTSFPKCRGTRRIDELPRHVTVESNLQI
;
A
#
# COMPACT_ATOMS: atom_id res chain seq x y z
N MET A 1 -20.97 -14.43 -13.97
CA MET A 1 -20.45 -15.63 -13.30
C MET A 1 -19.00 -15.84 -13.73
N ALA A 2 -18.02 -15.51 -12.87
CA ALA A 2 -16.61 -15.71 -13.18
C ALA A 2 -16.25 -17.19 -12.99
N ARG A 3 -15.73 -17.82 -14.05
CA ARG A 3 -15.33 -19.23 -14.09
C ARG A 3 -14.13 -19.43 -13.16
N ARG A 4 -14.37 -19.98 -11.96
CA ARG A 4 -13.33 -20.41 -11.00
C ARG A 4 -12.41 -21.40 -11.71
N ARG A 5 -11.19 -20.96 -12.08
CA ARG A 5 -10.15 -21.85 -12.63
C ARG A 5 -9.87 -22.89 -11.54
N LYS A 6 -10.10 -24.18 -11.81
CA LYS A 6 -9.70 -25.25 -10.88
C LYS A 6 -8.18 -25.19 -10.80
N THR A 7 -7.65 -24.72 -9.68
CA THR A 7 -6.21 -24.79 -9.41
C THR A 7 -5.84 -26.26 -9.27
N SER A 8 -4.70 -26.66 -9.84
CA SER A 8 -4.22 -28.03 -9.68
C SER A 8 -3.74 -28.19 -8.23
N PHE A 9 -3.82 -29.40 -7.67
CA PHE A 9 -3.29 -29.68 -6.33
C PHE A 9 -1.83 -29.21 -6.15
N LEU A 10 -1.01 -29.35 -7.19
CA LEU A 10 0.38 -28.88 -7.20
C LEU A 10 0.49 -27.34 -7.18
N ASP A 11 -0.43 -26.63 -7.83
CA ASP A 11 -0.46 -25.16 -7.81
C ASP A 11 -0.77 -24.65 -6.40
N ASP A 12 -1.72 -25.30 -5.71
CA ASP A 12 -2.05 -24.96 -4.33
C ASP A 12 -0.86 -25.24 -3.39
N LEU A 13 -0.19 -26.38 -3.57
CA LEU A 13 0.98 -26.78 -2.79
C LEU A 13 2.16 -25.81 -3.01
N LEU A 14 2.40 -25.40 -4.24
CA LEU A 14 3.40 -24.40 -4.59
C LEU A 14 3.06 -23.02 -4.01
N ASN A 15 1.78 -22.59 -4.09
CA ASN A 15 1.33 -21.32 -3.53
C ASN A 15 1.49 -21.28 -1.99
N ILE A 16 1.29 -22.41 -1.32
CA ILE A 16 1.57 -22.55 0.12
C ILE A 16 3.08 -22.48 0.37
N ALA A 17 3.89 -23.23 -0.37
CA ALA A 17 5.36 -23.24 -0.22
C ALA A 17 5.99 -21.85 -0.37
N ILE A 18 5.49 -21.02 -1.30
CA ILE A 18 5.97 -19.64 -1.52
C ILE A 18 5.73 -18.73 -0.30
N LYS A 19 4.67 -18.98 0.49
CA LYS A 19 4.33 -18.16 1.67
C LYS A 19 5.20 -18.49 2.89
N ILE A 20 5.66 -19.73 2.98
CA ILE A 20 6.45 -20.27 4.09
C ILE A 20 7.91 -19.77 4.02
N PRO A 21 8.60 -19.51 5.15
CA PRO A 21 10.03 -19.16 5.13
C PRO A 21 10.90 -20.31 4.60
N LEU A 22 12.01 -19.98 3.95
CA LEU A 22 12.91 -20.97 3.31
C LEU A 22 13.34 -22.08 4.26
N TRP A 23 13.72 -21.76 5.50
CA TRP A 23 14.15 -22.76 6.48
C TRP A 23 13.06 -23.80 6.79
N ALA A 24 11.80 -23.37 6.90
CA ALA A 24 10.68 -24.26 7.17
C ALA A 24 10.36 -25.12 5.94
N ASN A 25 10.45 -24.56 4.73
CA ASN A 25 10.34 -25.33 3.49
C ASN A 25 11.43 -26.42 3.40
N LEU A 26 12.67 -26.13 3.80
CA LEU A 26 13.75 -27.13 3.81
C LEU A 26 13.50 -28.25 4.82
N ILE A 27 12.97 -27.93 6.01
CA ILE A 27 12.58 -28.95 7.00
C ILE A 27 11.44 -29.82 6.46
N ILE A 28 10.38 -29.20 5.90
CA ILE A 28 9.24 -29.93 5.32
C ILE A 28 9.72 -30.84 4.18
N ALA A 29 10.57 -30.34 3.29
CA ALA A 29 11.16 -31.12 2.20
C ALA A 29 11.95 -32.33 2.74
N GLY A 30 12.79 -32.12 3.75
CA GLY A 30 13.60 -33.19 4.37
C GLY A 30 12.76 -34.24 5.08
N VAL A 31 11.78 -33.82 5.90
CA VAL A 31 10.88 -34.74 6.62
C VAL A 31 10.01 -35.52 5.64
N THR A 32 9.47 -34.85 4.62
CA THR A 32 8.64 -35.50 3.59
C THR A 32 9.47 -36.51 2.80
N PHE A 33 10.69 -36.16 2.40
CA PHE A 33 11.61 -37.07 1.73
C PHE A 33 11.95 -38.28 2.61
N ALA A 34 12.33 -38.07 3.86
CA ALA A 34 12.66 -39.16 4.79
C ALA A 34 11.48 -40.11 5.02
N THR A 35 10.28 -39.56 5.21
CA THR A 35 9.06 -40.34 5.42
C THR A 35 8.69 -41.14 4.18
N LEU A 36 8.66 -40.50 3.00
CA LEU A 36 8.32 -41.18 1.75
C LEU A 36 9.38 -42.21 1.36
N ARG A 37 10.66 -41.96 1.65
CA ARG A 37 11.73 -42.94 1.45
C ARG A 37 11.58 -44.14 2.37
N PHE A 38 11.21 -43.93 3.64
CA PHE A 38 10.98 -45.01 4.61
C PHE A 38 9.85 -45.96 4.17
N PHE A 39 8.75 -45.42 3.63
CA PHE A 39 7.61 -46.22 3.17
C PHE A 39 7.74 -46.72 1.71
N GLY A 40 8.36 -45.93 0.83
CA GLY A 40 8.46 -46.19 -0.61
C GLY A 40 9.68 -47.02 -1.03
N GLY A 41 10.66 -47.18 -0.15
CA GLY A 41 11.89 -47.94 -0.42
C GLY A 41 12.83 -47.26 -1.43
N GLU A 42 14.03 -47.82 -1.57
CA GLU A 42 15.06 -47.32 -2.48
C GLU A 42 14.89 -47.83 -3.91
N GLU A 43 14.25 -48.99 -4.07
CA GLU A 43 14.02 -49.65 -5.35
C GLU A 43 12.59 -49.39 -5.85
N PHE A 44 12.39 -49.43 -7.16
CA PHE A 44 11.05 -49.40 -7.74
C PHE A 44 10.25 -50.61 -7.22
N PRO A 45 9.08 -50.41 -6.61
CA PRO A 45 8.30 -51.51 -6.06
C PRO A 45 7.78 -52.40 -7.20
N VAL A 46 8.38 -53.57 -7.36
CA VAL A 46 7.91 -54.63 -8.25
C VAL A 46 6.99 -55.55 -7.47
N MET A 47 5.88 -55.98 -8.06
CA MET A 47 4.95 -56.93 -7.46
C MET A 47 5.65 -58.29 -7.28
N LYS A 48 5.93 -58.69 -6.03
CA LYS A 48 6.70 -59.92 -5.73
C LYS A 48 5.82 -61.15 -5.44
N THR A 49 4.56 -60.96 -5.02
CA THR A 49 3.67 -62.06 -4.64
C THR A 49 2.21 -61.75 -4.97
N PHE A 50 1.53 -62.67 -5.66
CA PHE A 50 0.08 -62.64 -5.90
C PHE A 50 -0.58 -63.62 -4.93
N ASP A 51 -1.38 -63.11 -3.99
CA ASP A 51 -2.22 -63.94 -3.12
C ASP A 51 -3.69 -63.64 -3.43
N ALA A 52 -4.42 -64.66 -3.90
CA ALA A 52 -5.79 -64.53 -4.40
C ALA A 52 -6.79 -64.15 -3.29
N GLY A 53 -6.47 -64.42 -2.02
CA GLY A 53 -7.34 -64.12 -0.88
C GLY A 53 -7.34 -62.64 -0.44
N HIS A 54 -6.27 -61.90 -0.71
CA HIS A 54 -6.07 -60.51 -0.29
C HIS A 54 -5.71 -59.58 -1.46
N LEU A 55 -6.27 -59.86 -2.64
CA LEU A 55 -5.97 -59.14 -3.87
C LEU A 55 -6.20 -57.63 -3.74
N ALA A 56 -7.29 -57.21 -3.10
CA ALA A 56 -7.59 -55.78 -2.92
C ALA A 56 -6.56 -55.07 -2.04
N ASP A 57 -6.18 -55.69 -0.91
CA ASP A 57 -5.24 -55.11 0.06
C ASP A 57 -3.83 -55.04 -0.53
N THR A 58 -3.39 -56.11 -1.21
CA THR A 58 -2.08 -56.16 -1.87
C THR A 58 -1.97 -55.12 -3.00
N LEU A 59 -3.01 -54.99 -3.83
CA LEU A 59 -3.05 -53.95 -4.87
C LEU A 59 -3.03 -52.54 -4.26
N ALA A 60 -3.82 -52.29 -3.20
CA ALA A 60 -3.86 -50.99 -2.54
C ALA A 60 -2.49 -50.60 -1.95
N ILE A 61 -1.81 -51.54 -1.28
CA ILE A 61 -0.46 -51.32 -0.75
C ILE A 61 0.51 -51.03 -1.90
N HIS A 62 0.48 -51.82 -2.98
CA HIS A 62 1.37 -51.60 -4.12
C HIS A 62 1.17 -50.23 -4.77
N PHE A 63 -0.06 -49.79 -5.00
CA PHE A 63 -0.33 -48.44 -5.51
C PHE A 63 0.15 -47.35 -4.54
N ALA A 64 -0.04 -47.55 -3.23
CA ALA A 64 0.44 -46.63 -2.21
C ALA A 64 1.98 -46.54 -2.20
N THR A 65 2.69 -47.66 -2.32
CA THR A 65 4.17 -47.68 -2.38
C THR A 65 4.67 -47.03 -3.67
N ILE A 66 4.04 -47.28 -4.82
CA ILE A 66 4.37 -46.60 -6.09
C ILE A 66 4.15 -45.08 -5.96
N ALA A 67 3.01 -44.67 -5.40
CA ALA A 67 2.70 -43.27 -5.18
C ALA A 67 3.71 -42.60 -4.23
N ALA A 68 4.12 -43.29 -3.16
CA ALA A 68 5.15 -42.81 -2.24
C ALA A 68 6.51 -42.67 -2.93
N HIS A 69 6.89 -43.67 -3.75
CA HIS A 69 8.14 -43.68 -4.49
C HIS A 69 8.21 -42.56 -5.55
N ILE A 70 7.11 -42.25 -6.24
CA ILE A 70 7.03 -41.11 -7.16
C ILE A 70 7.00 -39.78 -6.36
N GLY A 71 6.23 -39.74 -5.28
CA GLY A 71 6.03 -38.56 -4.44
C GLY A 71 7.34 -38.02 -3.84
N GLN A 72 8.29 -38.90 -3.50
CA GLN A 72 9.59 -38.49 -2.95
C GLN A 72 10.42 -37.63 -3.93
N PHE A 73 10.18 -37.74 -5.24
CA PHE A 73 10.87 -36.96 -6.26
C PHE A 73 10.10 -35.72 -6.72
N ILE A 74 8.81 -35.63 -6.41
CA ILE A 74 7.96 -34.49 -6.83
C ILE A 74 7.79 -33.49 -5.68
N ILE A 75 7.45 -33.96 -4.48
CA ILE A 75 7.03 -33.10 -3.38
C ILE A 75 8.21 -32.28 -2.79
N PRO A 76 9.38 -32.88 -2.46
CA PRO A 76 10.49 -32.11 -1.89
C PRO A 76 11.02 -31.01 -2.83
N PRO A 77 11.20 -31.23 -4.15
CA PRO A 77 11.59 -30.16 -5.06
C PRO A 77 10.57 -29.02 -5.12
N ILE A 78 9.26 -29.28 -5.04
CA ILE A 78 8.23 -28.22 -5.01
C ILE A 78 8.42 -27.32 -3.79
N PHE A 79 8.65 -27.89 -2.61
CA PHE A 79 8.90 -27.10 -1.40
C PHE A 79 10.22 -26.32 -1.47
N ILE A 80 11.28 -26.92 -2.00
CA ILE A 80 12.57 -26.23 -2.20
C ILE A 80 12.41 -25.07 -3.19
N LEU A 81 11.82 -25.31 -4.36
CA LEU A 81 11.58 -24.30 -5.39
C LEU A 81 10.67 -23.19 -4.86
N GLY A 82 9.55 -23.54 -4.22
CA GLY A 82 8.65 -22.59 -3.58
C GLY A 82 9.35 -21.73 -2.53
N GLY A 83 10.19 -22.34 -1.69
CA GLY A 83 10.98 -21.63 -0.69
C GLY A 83 12.00 -20.67 -1.30
N VAL A 84 12.71 -21.08 -2.36
CA VAL A 84 13.67 -20.22 -3.07
C VAL A 84 12.96 -19.06 -3.76
N ILE A 85 11.87 -19.33 -4.47
CA ILE A 85 11.05 -18.29 -5.12
C ILE A 85 10.52 -17.31 -4.07
N GLY A 86 9.96 -17.81 -2.97
CA GLY A 86 9.47 -16.99 -1.86
C GLY A 86 10.56 -16.13 -1.22
N TRP A 87 11.77 -16.68 -1.03
CA TRP A 87 12.92 -15.93 -0.52
C TRP A 87 13.38 -14.83 -1.47
N ILE A 88 13.49 -15.13 -2.78
CA ILE A 88 13.86 -14.15 -3.81
C ILE A 88 12.81 -13.04 -3.86
N GLN A 89 11.52 -13.38 -3.90
CA GLN A 89 10.43 -12.39 -3.93
C GLN A 89 10.45 -11.50 -2.69
N ARG A 90 10.62 -12.06 -1.49
CA ARG A 90 10.71 -11.30 -0.23
C ARG A 90 11.91 -10.35 -0.24
N LYS A 91 13.08 -10.81 -0.70
CA LYS A 91 14.29 -10.00 -0.80
C LYS A 91 14.16 -8.90 -1.87
N ALA A 92 13.54 -9.22 -3.01
CA ALA A 92 13.26 -8.25 -4.07
C ALA A 92 12.26 -7.18 -3.62
N ARG A 93 11.19 -7.55 -2.90
CA ARG A 93 10.22 -6.62 -2.30
C ARG A 93 10.91 -5.67 -1.31
N ALA A 94 11.74 -6.20 -0.41
CA ALA A 94 12.49 -5.40 0.55
C ALA A 94 13.45 -4.40 -0.13
N ARG A 95 14.16 -4.84 -1.19
CA ARG A 95 15.04 -3.96 -1.99
C ARG A 95 14.26 -2.84 -2.68
N ARG A 96 13.10 -3.14 -3.28
CA ARG A 96 12.23 -2.13 -3.93
C ARG A 96 11.70 -1.12 -2.92
N PHE A 97 11.25 -1.58 -1.75
CA PHE A 97 10.80 -0.71 -0.66
C PHE A 97 11.90 0.26 -0.24
N ASN A 98 13.12 -0.24 0.02
CA ASN A 98 14.24 0.61 0.40
C ASN A 98 14.61 1.61 -0.71
N LYS A 99 14.57 1.19 -1.98
CA LYS A 99 14.85 2.08 -3.12
C LYS A 99 13.84 3.24 -3.23
N ILE A 100 12.55 2.97 -2.97
CA ILE A 100 11.48 3.99 -3.00
C ILE A 100 11.56 4.89 -1.77
N GLY A 101 11.81 4.31 -0.59
CA GLY A 101 11.98 5.05 0.66
C GLY A 101 13.17 6.01 0.63
N SER A 102 14.28 5.61 0.01
CA SER A 102 15.48 6.43 -0.15
C SER A 102 15.44 7.42 -1.32
N ALA A 103 14.36 7.45 -2.10
CA ALA A 103 14.24 8.41 -3.19
C ALA A 103 14.05 9.84 -2.64
N PRO A 104 14.76 10.85 -3.17
CA PRO A 104 14.66 12.24 -2.69
C PRO A 104 13.22 12.77 -2.76
N LEU A 105 12.43 12.30 -3.74
CA LEU A 105 11.01 12.60 -3.91
C LEU A 105 10.16 11.32 -3.80
N THR A 106 10.10 10.72 -2.60
CA THR A 106 9.30 9.51 -2.31
C THR A 106 7.86 9.63 -2.83
N GLY A 107 7.19 10.77 -2.64
CA GLY A 107 5.83 10.98 -3.14
C GLY A 107 5.68 10.87 -4.67
N GLN A 108 6.70 11.27 -5.45
CA GLN A 108 6.72 11.07 -6.91
C GLN A 108 7.00 9.61 -7.28
N ALA A 109 7.93 8.97 -6.57
CA ALA A 109 8.24 7.56 -6.79
C ALA A 109 7.01 6.65 -6.56
N ILE A 110 6.21 6.96 -5.53
CA ILE A 110 4.92 6.28 -5.26
C ILE A 110 3.94 6.45 -6.41
N ARG A 111 3.84 7.66 -6.97
CA ARG A 111 2.99 7.96 -8.13
C ARG A 111 3.49 7.35 -9.43
N ASN A 112 4.67 6.75 -9.49
CA ASN A 112 5.12 6.05 -10.70
C ASN A 112 4.95 4.54 -10.60
N LEU A 113 4.38 4.03 -9.50
CA LEU A 113 4.13 2.60 -9.29
C LEU A 113 2.90 2.12 -10.07
N SER A 114 2.97 0.87 -10.54
CA SER A 114 1.76 0.17 -10.97
C SER A 114 0.81 -0.05 -9.79
N TRP A 115 -0.46 -0.31 -10.09
CA TRP A 115 -1.47 -0.60 -9.06
C TRP A 115 -1.05 -1.74 -8.13
N GLU A 116 -0.58 -2.86 -8.70
CA GLU A 116 -0.13 -4.03 -7.94
C GLU A 116 1.13 -3.73 -7.11
N GLN A 117 2.05 -2.92 -7.65
CA GLN A 117 3.24 -2.50 -6.91
C GLN A 117 2.89 -1.60 -5.74
N PHE A 118 1.89 -0.73 -5.90
CA PHE A 118 1.41 0.14 -4.83
C PHE A 118 0.84 -0.69 -3.67
N GLU A 119 -0.08 -1.62 -3.94
CA GLU A 119 -0.66 -2.52 -2.92
C GLU A 119 0.43 -3.32 -2.20
N GLN A 120 1.37 -3.89 -2.95
CA GLN A 120 2.51 -4.61 -2.38
C GLN A 120 3.36 -3.72 -1.46
N MET A 121 3.59 -2.45 -1.84
CA MET A 121 4.39 -1.54 -1.03
C MET A 121 3.68 -1.04 0.22
N VAL A 122 2.38 -0.77 0.12
CA VAL A 122 1.54 -0.51 1.29
C VAL A 122 1.58 -1.70 2.24
N GLY A 123 1.42 -2.92 1.71
CA GLY A 123 1.53 -4.14 2.50
C GLY A 123 2.88 -4.31 3.18
N GLU A 124 3.99 -4.05 2.49
CA GLU A 124 5.33 -4.09 3.10
C GLU A 124 5.54 -3.01 4.17
N ALA A 125 4.97 -1.81 4.02
CA ALA A 125 5.02 -0.79 5.09
C ALA A 125 4.29 -1.26 6.35
N PHE A 126 3.12 -1.88 6.21
CA PHE A 126 2.40 -2.44 7.35
C PHE A 126 3.12 -3.63 7.98
N ARG A 127 3.74 -4.51 7.16
CA ARG A 127 4.60 -5.59 7.67
C ARG A 127 5.72 -5.06 8.55
N ARG A 128 6.37 -3.96 8.15
CA ARG A 128 7.43 -3.30 8.93
C ARG A 128 6.92 -2.64 10.22
N ARG A 129 5.62 -2.33 10.30
CA ARG A 129 4.93 -1.82 11.50
C ARG A 129 4.41 -2.95 12.42
N GLY A 130 4.75 -4.20 12.11
CA GLY A 130 4.42 -5.37 12.93
C GLY A 130 3.06 -6.02 12.60
N TYR A 131 2.45 -5.68 11.47
CA TYR A 131 1.22 -6.34 11.02
C TYR A 131 1.54 -7.60 10.20
N SER A 132 0.78 -8.67 10.41
CA SER A 132 0.78 -9.81 9.51
C SER A 132 -0.16 -9.52 8.33
N VAL A 133 0.39 -9.30 7.13
CA VAL A 133 -0.37 -8.83 5.96
C VAL A 133 -0.54 -9.93 4.91
N SER A 134 -1.80 -10.21 4.56
CA SER A 134 -2.22 -11.07 3.47
C SER A 134 -2.85 -10.23 2.35
N GLU A 135 -2.42 -10.46 1.11
CA GLU A 135 -2.95 -9.79 -0.09
C GLU A 135 -4.19 -10.55 -0.58
N THR A 136 -5.27 -9.83 -0.89
CA THR A 136 -6.52 -10.42 -1.37
C THR A 136 -6.51 -10.52 -2.90
N ALA A 137 -7.12 -11.58 -3.45
CA ALA A 137 -7.29 -11.68 -4.89
C ALA A 137 -8.26 -10.60 -5.42
N LYS A 138 -7.95 -10.04 -6.59
CA LYS A 138 -8.71 -8.93 -7.20
C LYS A 138 -10.21 -9.20 -7.24
N GLY A 139 -10.99 -8.30 -6.63
CA GLY A 139 -12.42 -8.12 -6.89
C GLY A 139 -13.40 -9.05 -6.15
N ALA A 140 -12.96 -9.97 -5.29
CA ALA A 140 -13.89 -10.87 -4.58
C ALA A 140 -14.49 -10.28 -3.30
N ASP A 141 -13.83 -9.28 -2.70
CA ASP A 141 -14.02 -8.94 -1.28
C ASP A 141 -14.55 -7.51 -1.05
N GLY A 142 -15.40 -7.00 -1.93
CA GLY A 142 -16.01 -5.66 -1.74
C GLY A 142 -14.99 -4.51 -1.80
N GLY A 143 -13.86 -4.72 -2.47
CA GLY A 143 -12.80 -3.72 -2.63
C GLY A 143 -11.77 -3.69 -1.50
N ILE A 144 -11.64 -4.77 -0.70
CA ILE A 144 -10.50 -4.97 0.21
C ILE A 144 -9.29 -5.43 -0.61
N ASP A 145 -8.18 -4.73 -0.47
CA ASP A 145 -6.93 -5.07 -1.15
C ASP A 145 -5.97 -5.85 -0.22
N LEU A 146 -5.97 -5.53 1.08
CA LEU A 146 -5.16 -6.24 2.08
C LEU A 146 -5.99 -6.61 3.31
N VAL A 147 -5.71 -7.79 3.85
CA VAL A 147 -6.21 -8.27 5.14
C VAL A 147 -5.03 -8.38 6.09
N MET A 148 -5.11 -7.74 7.25
CA MET A 148 -4.02 -7.66 8.20
C MET A 148 -4.44 -8.16 9.57
N HIS A 149 -3.50 -8.74 10.31
CA HIS A 149 -3.71 -9.16 11.70
C HIS A 149 -2.62 -8.59 12.61
N LYS A 150 -3.02 -8.12 13.79
CA LYS A 150 -2.10 -7.67 14.85
C LYS A 150 -2.76 -7.88 16.21
N GLY A 151 -2.05 -8.50 17.14
CA GLY A 151 -2.59 -8.77 18.49
C GLY A 151 -3.85 -9.65 18.52
N GLY A 152 -4.07 -10.48 17.50
CA GLY A 152 -5.29 -11.28 17.36
C GLY A 152 -6.48 -10.54 16.72
N GLU A 153 -6.34 -9.25 16.46
CA GLU A 153 -7.39 -8.42 15.84
C GLU A 153 -7.24 -8.38 14.32
N LEU A 154 -8.39 -8.34 13.63
CA LEU A 154 -8.51 -8.24 12.18
C LEU A 154 -8.58 -6.77 11.74
N PHE A 155 -7.75 -6.40 10.78
CA PHE A 155 -7.75 -5.08 10.15
C PHE A 155 -7.90 -5.22 8.63
N LEU A 156 -8.69 -4.33 8.02
CA LEU A 156 -8.94 -4.35 6.57
C LEU A 156 -8.32 -3.11 5.92
N VAL A 157 -7.70 -3.28 4.75
CA VAL A 157 -7.13 -2.15 4.01
C VAL A 157 -7.75 -2.06 2.63
N GLN A 158 -8.15 -0.86 2.27
CA GLN A 158 -8.50 -0.50 0.90
C GLN A 158 -7.51 0.54 0.39
N CYS A 159 -6.79 0.19 -0.64
CA CYS A 159 -6.04 1.12 -1.46
C CYS A 159 -7.01 1.75 -2.46
N LYS A 160 -6.99 3.07 -2.60
CA LYS A 160 -7.70 3.75 -3.70
C LYS A 160 -6.74 4.44 -4.64
N GLN A 161 -7.22 4.51 -5.89
CA GLN A 161 -6.54 5.05 -7.05
C GLN A 161 -5.66 6.25 -6.72
N TRP A 162 -4.35 6.03 -6.79
CA TRP A 162 -3.29 7.02 -6.57
C TRP A 162 -3.35 8.21 -7.58
N LYS A 163 -4.11 8.06 -8.66
CA LYS A 163 -4.36 9.10 -9.67
C LYS A 163 -5.50 10.06 -9.32
N ALA A 164 -6.37 9.71 -8.36
CA ALA A 164 -7.44 10.61 -7.92
C ALA A 164 -6.87 11.67 -6.96
N LEU A 165 -7.13 12.95 -7.24
CA LEU A 165 -6.67 14.06 -6.41
C LEU A 165 -7.30 14.05 -5.01
N LYS A 166 -8.56 13.61 -4.90
CA LYS A 166 -9.30 13.52 -3.62
C LYS A 166 -10.17 12.26 -3.55
N VAL A 167 -10.08 11.54 -2.42
CA VAL A 167 -10.94 10.39 -2.09
C VAL A 167 -12.18 10.87 -1.33
N SER A 168 -13.36 10.46 -1.80
CA SER A 168 -14.65 10.84 -1.22
C SER A 168 -15.02 10.00 0.02
N VAL A 169 -15.96 10.51 0.81
CA VAL A 169 -16.48 9.83 2.01
C VAL A 169 -17.17 8.50 1.70
N GLN A 170 -17.68 8.33 0.48
CA GLN A 170 -18.37 7.10 0.06
C GLN A 170 -17.46 5.88 0.21
N VAL A 171 -16.20 5.97 -0.22
CA VAL A 171 -15.22 4.89 -0.10
C VAL A 171 -15.02 4.48 1.37
N VAL A 172 -14.88 5.47 2.24
CA VAL A 172 -14.64 5.24 3.67
C VAL A 172 -15.85 4.56 4.30
N ARG A 173 -17.07 4.97 3.93
CA ARG A 173 -18.33 4.34 4.38
C ARG A 173 -18.50 2.92 3.87
N GLU A 174 -18.16 2.66 2.61
CA GLU A 174 -18.19 1.31 2.02
C GLU A 174 -17.28 0.37 2.80
N LEU A 175 -16.01 0.76 3.03
CA LEU A 175 -15.08 -0.06 3.80
C LEU A 175 -15.55 -0.27 5.25
N TYR A 176 -16.08 0.77 5.90
CA TYR A 176 -16.64 0.67 7.25
C TYR A 176 -17.81 -0.32 7.33
N GLY A 177 -18.68 -0.37 6.31
CA GLY A 177 -19.73 -1.37 6.20
C GLY A 177 -19.17 -2.80 6.10
N VAL A 178 -18.12 -3.00 5.30
CA VAL A 178 -17.46 -4.30 5.17
C VAL A 178 -16.76 -4.72 6.46
N MET A 179 -16.14 -3.79 7.18
CA MET A 179 -15.54 -4.06 8.50
C MET A 179 -16.58 -4.53 9.50
N SER A 180 -17.72 -3.85 9.56
CA SER A 180 -18.82 -4.21 10.47
C SER A 180 -19.35 -5.61 10.15
N ALA A 181 -19.46 -5.96 8.87
CA ALA A 181 -19.89 -7.28 8.43
C ALA A 181 -18.86 -8.40 8.72
N ARG A 182 -17.56 -8.09 8.70
CA ARG A 182 -16.47 -9.06 8.92
C ARG A 182 -15.97 -9.10 10.37
N GLY A 183 -16.50 -8.26 11.26
CA GLY A 183 -16.02 -8.14 12.65
C GLY A 183 -14.58 -7.64 12.75
N ALA A 184 -14.15 -6.77 11.83
CA ALA A 184 -12.82 -6.19 11.88
C ALA A 184 -12.72 -5.12 12.97
N ALA A 185 -11.63 -5.11 13.72
CA ALA A 185 -11.37 -4.14 14.79
C ALA A 185 -11.09 -2.73 14.24
N GLY A 186 -10.50 -2.65 13.04
CA GLY A 186 -10.17 -1.39 12.39
C GLY A 186 -10.01 -1.49 10.88
N GLY A 187 -9.94 -0.34 10.21
CA GLY A 187 -9.77 -0.27 8.77
C GLY A 187 -8.90 0.88 8.34
N PHE A 188 -8.19 0.68 7.23
CA PHE A 188 -7.28 1.66 6.67
C PHE A 188 -7.69 1.98 5.23
N VAL A 189 -7.89 3.26 4.92
CA VAL A 189 -8.01 3.72 3.53
C VAL A 189 -6.71 4.41 3.15
N VAL A 190 -6.07 3.92 2.10
CA VAL A 190 -4.75 4.40 1.66
C VAL A 190 -4.84 5.02 0.28
N THR A 191 -4.27 6.22 0.11
CA THR A 191 -4.20 6.92 -1.18
C THR A 191 -2.89 7.70 -1.28
N SER A 192 -2.42 7.95 -2.50
CA SER A 192 -1.33 8.92 -2.73
C SER A 192 -1.82 10.36 -2.90
N GLY A 193 -3.14 10.56 -2.96
CA GLY A 193 -3.79 11.86 -3.02
C GLY A 193 -4.18 12.34 -1.62
N ASN A 194 -5.26 13.12 -1.55
CA ASN A 194 -5.79 13.64 -0.29
C ASN A 194 -7.20 13.09 -0.03
N PHE A 195 -7.72 13.28 1.19
CA PHE A 195 -9.12 12.97 1.52
C PHE A 195 -10.00 14.23 1.48
N THR A 196 -11.29 14.07 1.23
CA THR A 196 -12.25 15.17 1.42
C THR A 196 -12.46 15.46 2.91
N ALA A 197 -12.87 16.68 3.25
CA ALA A 197 -13.16 17.06 4.64
C ALA A 197 -14.23 16.16 5.27
N ASP A 198 -15.21 15.72 4.48
CA ASP A 198 -16.26 14.80 4.92
C ASP A 198 -15.73 13.40 5.21
N ALA A 199 -14.76 12.91 4.41
CA ALA A 199 -14.11 11.63 4.66
C ALA A 199 -13.34 11.66 5.98
N VAL A 200 -12.57 12.73 6.21
CA VAL A 200 -11.84 12.93 7.47
C VAL A 200 -12.79 13.05 8.67
N ARG A 201 -13.89 13.79 8.52
CA ARG A 201 -14.90 13.95 9.57
C ARG A 201 -15.58 12.62 9.92
N PHE A 202 -15.89 11.81 8.91
CA PHE A 202 -16.46 10.48 9.12
C PHE A 202 -15.47 9.55 9.83
N ALA A 203 -14.20 9.56 9.43
CA ALA A 203 -13.18 8.71 10.04
C ALA A 203 -12.93 9.03 11.52
N LYS A 204 -12.94 10.32 11.93
CA LYS A 204 -12.67 10.76 13.31
C LYS A 204 -13.57 10.15 14.40
N GLY A 205 -14.74 9.61 14.04
CA GLY A 205 -15.67 8.97 14.98
C GLY A 205 -15.76 7.45 14.85
N THR A 206 -14.83 6.82 14.12
CA THR A 206 -14.88 5.39 13.77
C THR A 206 -13.51 4.76 13.95
N SER A 207 -13.42 3.42 13.94
CA SER A 207 -12.14 2.68 13.90
C SER A 207 -11.45 2.73 12.52
N MET A 208 -11.64 3.83 11.77
CA MET A 208 -11.08 4.03 10.44
C MET A 208 -9.89 4.97 10.49
N GLU A 209 -8.78 4.57 9.90
CA GLU A 209 -7.59 5.39 9.72
C GLU A 209 -7.42 5.76 8.23
N LEU A 210 -7.13 7.03 7.97
CA LEU A 210 -6.94 7.56 6.62
C LEU A 210 -5.47 7.89 6.41
N ILE A 211 -4.84 7.24 5.43
CA ILE A 211 -3.43 7.43 5.09
C ILE A 211 -3.36 8.14 3.75
N ASP A 212 -3.06 9.44 3.79
CA ASP A 212 -2.89 10.27 2.60
C ASP A 212 -1.49 10.13 2.00
N GLY A 213 -1.25 10.77 0.85
CA GLY A 213 0.04 10.64 0.16
C GLY A 213 1.24 11.15 0.96
N SER A 214 1.04 12.12 1.85
CA SER A 214 2.11 12.66 2.70
C SER A 214 2.43 11.71 3.84
N ALA A 215 1.40 11.19 4.52
CA ALA A 215 1.53 10.17 5.56
C ALA A 215 2.15 8.89 4.98
N LEU A 216 1.69 8.46 3.80
CA LEU A 216 2.21 7.28 3.10
C LEU A 216 3.70 7.43 2.77
N ALA A 217 4.12 8.60 2.27
CA ALA A 217 5.52 8.87 1.99
C ALA A 217 6.38 8.80 3.26
N GLN A 218 5.86 9.26 4.40
CA GLN A 218 6.54 9.10 5.69
C GLN A 218 6.65 7.62 6.10
N MET A 219 5.63 6.80 5.85
CA MET A 219 5.70 5.35 6.15
C MET A 219 6.79 4.64 5.34
N PHE A 220 7.08 5.12 4.12
CA PHE A 220 8.14 4.55 3.28
C PHE A 220 9.54 5.09 3.62
N LYS A 221 9.65 6.33 4.08
CA LYS A 221 10.92 6.92 4.55
C LYS A 221 11.34 6.36 5.92
N ALA A 222 10.39 6.11 6.80
CA ALA A 222 10.67 5.60 8.14
C ALA A 222 10.98 4.10 8.12
N SER A 223 12.25 3.75 8.24
CA SER A 223 12.71 2.55 8.94
C SER A 223 13.87 3.01 9.84
N PRO A 224 13.99 2.61 11.12
CA PRO A 224 13.44 1.42 11.79
C PRO A 224 12.77 1.70 13.15
N SER A 225 12.27 0.64 13.82
CA SER A 225 11.94 0.56 15.27
C SER A 225 10.82 1.45 15.82
N GLY A 226 9.72 0.81 16.24
CA GLY A 226 9.09 1.13 17.53
C GLY A 226 8.32 2.44 17.68
N GLN A 227 7.87 3.10 16.61
CA GLN A 227 6.84 4.13 16.75
C GLN A 227 5.46 3.53 16.50
N THR A 228 4.93 2.94 17.56
CA THR A 228 3.50 2.96 17.84
C THR A 228 3.05 4.39 17.59
N VAL A 229 2.16 4.61 16.63
CA VAL A 229 1.37 5.84 16.59
C VAL A 229 0.42 5.72 17.78
N ALA A 230 0.95 5.94 18.98
CA ALA A 230 0.21 6.09 20.20
C ALA A 230 -0.44 7.48 20.11
N HIS A 231 -1.73 7.47 19.79
CA HIS A 231 -2.76 8.06 20.63
C HIS A 231 -2.44 9.34 21.44
N ASP A 232 -1.77 10.33 20.88
CA ASP A 232 -1.80 11.68 21.44
C ASP A 232 -2.97 12.45 20.82
N SER A 233 -4.07 12.39 21.57
CA SER A 233 -5.17 13.34 21.53
C SER A 233 -4.63 14.77 21.46
N ILE A 234 -4.71 15.40 20.29
CA ILE A 234 -4.61 16.84 20.15
C ILE A 234 -5.76 17.45 20.96
N PRO A 235 -5.51 18.22 22.04
CA PRO A 235 -6.57 18.98 22.68
C PRO A 235 -7.07 20.02 21.68
N LEU A 236 -8.36 19.97 21.36
CA LEU A 236 -9.04 20.99 20.57
C LEU A 236 -8.89 22.36 21.26
N PRO A 237 -8.50 23.44 20.54
CA PRO A 237 -8.68 24.80 21.03
C PRO A 237 -10.19 25.09 21.04
N VAL A 238 -10.70 25.41 22.22
CA VAL A 238 -12.07 25.93 22.43
C VAL A 238 -12.19 27.31 21.77
N PRO A 239 -13.30 27.64 21.08
CA PRO A 239 -13.51 28.97 20.52
C PRO A 239 -13.94 29.95 21.61
N GLN A 240 -13.22 31.07 21.74
CA GLN A 240 -13.69 32.25 22.49
C GLN A 240 -13.58 33.51 21.61
N SER A 241 -14.61 34.34 21.68
CA SER A 241 -14.72 35.70 21.15
C SER A 241 -15.76 36.42 22.01
N PRO A 242 -15.84 37.77 22.06
CA PRO A 242 -14.85 38.82 21.72
C PRO A 242 -14.78 39.96 22.80
N LEU A 243 -14.06 41.05 22.48
CA LEU A 243 -13.89 42.36 23.18
C LEU A 243 -12.74 42.37 24.23
N ASP A 244 -11.78 43.31 24.29
CA ASP A 244 -11.72 44.74 23.94
C ASP A 244 -10.37 45.19 23.31
N SER A 245 -10.37 46.39 22.70
CA SER A 245 -9.24 47.11 22.07
C SER A 245 -8.37 47.89 23.09
N PRO A 246 -7.46 48.81 22.69
CA PRO A 246 -6.30 48.71 21.79
C PRO A 246 -4.99 49.19 22.47
N ALA A 247 -3.82 48.71 22.06
CA ALA A 247 -2.56 49.43 22.31
C ALA A 247 -1.45 49.03 21.33
N SER A 248 -0.85 50.06 20.77
CA SER A 248 0.24 50.09 19.80
C SER A 248 1.50 49.35 20.26
N ALA A 249 2.10 48.58 19.35
CA ALA A 249 3.55 48.41 19.28
C ALA A 249 3.95 47.96 17.87
N THR A 250 4.61 48.88 17.15
CA THR A 250 5.41 48.63 15.95
C THR A 250 6.46 47.55 16.23
N ALA A 251 6.37 46.40 15.57
CA ALA A 251 7.46 45.44 15.46
C ALA A 251 7.56 44.96 14.01
N ALA A 252 8.66 45.34 13.36
CA ALA A 252 8.98 45.02 11.98
C ALA A 252 9.04 43.50 11.76
N LEU A 253 8.37 43.05 10.70
CA LEU A 253 8.38 41.68 10.19
C LEU A 253 9.80 41.29 9.75
N ASN A 254 10.46 40.47 10.54
CA ASN A 254 11.66 39.75 10.11
C ASN A 254 11.21 38.40 9.51
N VAL A 255 10.96 38.37 8.20
CA VAL A 255 10.63 37.13 7.47
C VAL A 255 11.95 36.46 7.05
N PRO A 256 12.26 35.24 7.53
CA PRO A 256 13.43 34.51 7.05
C PRO A 256 13.24 34.12 5.58
N ASN A 257 14.25 34.44 4.77
CA ASN A 257 14.35 34.21 3.33
C ASN A 257 14.51 32.71 3.01
N THR A 258 13.48 31.92 3.34
CA THR A 258 13.41 30.47 3.10
C THR A 258 12.63 30.21 1.82
N PRO A 259 13.09 29.31 0.94
CA PRO A 259 12.38 29.00 -0.29
C PRO A 259 11.01 28.39 0.06
N ILE A 260 9.94 29.09 -0.27
CA ILE A 260 8.57 28.63 0.00
C ILE A 260 8.05 27.78 -1.16
N SER A 261 7.20 26.79 -0.84
CA SER A 261 6.53 25.97 -1.84
C SER A 261 5.65 26.83 -2.75
N ILE A 262 5.53 26.47 -4.03
CA ILE A 262 4.62 27.13 -5.00
C ILE A 262 3.17 27.21 -4.46
N TYR A 263 2.76 26.23 -3.65
CA TYR A 263 1.43 26.20 -3.03
C TYR A 263 1.28 27.22 -1.89
N ASP A 264 2.34 27.54 -1.17
CA ASP A 264 2.33 28.57 -0.13
C ASP A 264 2.48 29.97 -0.74
N ALA A 265 3.27 30.08 -1.82
CA ALA A 265 3.31 31.29 -2.64
C ALA A 265 1.93 31.65 -3.22
N ALA A 266 1.11 30.65 -3.60
CA ALA A 266 -0.25 30.87 -4.09
C ALA A 266 -1.17 31.53 -3.05
N LYS A 267 -0.96 31.28 -1.75
CA LYS A 267 -1.75 31.86 -0.66
C LYS A 267 -1.45 33.35 -0.45
N LEU A 268 -0.25 33.78 -0.86
CA LEU A 268 0.23 35.17 -0.72
C LEU A 268 -0.20 36.06 -1.90
N VAL A 269 -0.88 35.49 -2.91
CA VAL A 269 -1.23 36.19 -4.14
C VAL A 269 -2.74 36.18 -4.36
N THR A 270 -3.29 37.36 -4.60
CA THR A 270 -4.69 37.55 -4.97
C THR A 270 -4.84 37.77 -6.48
N CYS A 271 -5.99 37.36 -7.01
CA CYS A 271 -6.31 37.50 -8.42
C CYS A 271 -6.41 38.98 -8.83
N PRO A 272 -5.70 39.43 -9.89
CA PRO A 272 -5.74 40.84 -10.30
C PRO A 272 -7.09 41.29 -10.87
N ARG A 273 -8.00 40.37 -11.21
CA ARG A 273 -9.31 40.70 -11.81
C ARG A 273 -10.48 40.69 -10.84
N CYS A 274 -10.40 39.88 -9.77
CA CYS A 274 -11.53 39.70 -8.85
C CYS A 274 -11.10 39.63 -7.39
N THR A 275 -9.82 39.82 -7.09
CA THR A 275 -9.22 39.69 -5.74
C THR A 275 -9.35 38.30 -5.09
N GLY A 276 -9.97 37.33 -5.75
CA GLY A 276 -10.15 35.97 -5.26
C GLY A 276 -8.85 35.14 -5.18
N VAL A 277 -8.95 33.98 -4.54
CA VAL A 277 -7.84 33.07 -4.28
C VAL A 277 -7.30 32.46 -5.58
N MET A 278 -5.98 32.33 -5.67
CA MET A 278 -5.29 31.74 -6.82
C MET A 278 -4.73 30.34 -6.49
N THR A 279 -4.57 29.51 -7.52
CA THR A 279 -3.97 28.17 -7.43
C THR A 279 -2.95 27.99 -8.57
N PRO A 280 -1.85 27.25 -8.37
CA PRO A 280 -0.93 26.96 -9.46
C PRO A 280 -1.60 26.10 -10.54
N ARG A 281 -1.29 26.40 -11.80
CA ARG A 281 -1.77 25.74 -13.01
C ARG A 281 -0.57 25.55 -13.94
N PHE A 282 -0.63 24.52 -14.79
CA PHE A 282 0.39 24.25 -15.79
C PHE A 282 -0.14 24.59 -17.19
N GLY A 283 0.69 25.21 -18.02
CA GLY A 283 0.36 25.46 -19.42
C GLY A 283 0.20 24.15 -20.18
N LYS A 284 -0.80 24.05 -21.06
CA LYS A 284 -0.94 22.94 -22.00
C LYS A 284 0.09 23.12 -23.14
N GLY A 285 0.97 22.15 -23.31
CA GLY A 285 1.96 22.11 -24.41
C GLY A 285 1.33 21.72 -25.74
N GLN A 286 2.05 21.92 -26.85
CA GLN A 286 1.54 21.76 -28.22
C GLN A 286 1.12 20.32 -28.58
N ASN A 287 1.47 19.31 -27.77
CA ASN A 287 1.09 17.90 -27.97
C ASN A 287 0.33 17.29 -26.77
N GLY A 288 -0.38 18.11 -25.99
CA GLY A 288 -1.06 17.63 -24.77
C GLY A 288 -0.13 17.33 -23.59
N GLY A 289 1.19 17.49 -23.77
CA GLY A 289 2.18 17.48 -22.69
C GLY A 289 2.05 18.70 -21.77
N ILE A 290 2.56 18.58 -20.54
CA ILE A 290 2.60 19.67 -19.56
C ILE A 290 3.81 20.56 -19.89
N LYS A 291 3.61 21.87 -20.08
CA LYS A 291 4.72 22.83 -20.26
C LYS A 291 5.36 23.11 -18.90
N ASP A 292 6.68 23.28 -18.87
CA ASP A 292 7.51 23.68 -17.72
C ASP A 292 7.15 25.01 -17.04
N ARG A 293 6.17 25.73 -17.59
CA ARG A 293 5.77 27.04 -17.09
C ARG A 293 4.56 26.87 -16.20
N VAL A 294 4.80 26.98 -14.89
CA VAL A 294 3.76 27.09 -13.86
C VAL A 294 3.31 28.55 -13.76
N PHE A 295 2.00 28.77 -13.69
CA PHE A 295 1.41 30.10 -13.47
C PHE A 295 0.27 30.01 -12.45
N PHE A 296 -0.07 31.11 -11.80
CA PHE A 296 -1.22 31.16 -10.90
C PHE A 296 -2.49 31.48 -11.69
N GLY A 297 -3.53 30.67 -11.54
CA GLY A 297 -4.86 30.90 -12.11
C GLY A 297 -5.91 31.10 -11.03
N CYS A 298 -6.91 31.96 -11.30
CA CYS A 298 -8.04 32.17 -10.40
C CYS A 298 -8.81 30.86 -10.15
N THR A 299 -9.24 30.63 -8.90
CA THR A 299 -10.07 29.48 -8.51
C THR A 299 -11.50 29.56 -9.08
N SER A 300 -12.00 30.77 -9.34
CA SER A 300 -13.33 31.03 -9.93
C SER A 300 -13.37 30.88 -11.47
N PHE A 301 -12.38 30.23 -12.08
CA PHE A 301 -12.44 29.88 -13.50
C PHE A 301 -13.61 28.92 -13.76
N PRO A 302 -14.43 29.09 -14.84
CA PRO A 302 -14.22 29.97 -15.99
C PRO A 302 -14.79 31.39 -15.85
N LYS A 303 -15.52 31.70 -14.77
CA LYS A 303 -16.16 33.02 -14.54
C LYS A 303 -15.12 34.14 -14.39
N CYS A 304 -13.97 33.82 -13.80
CA CYS A 304 -12.81 34.72 -13.75
C CYS A 304 -11.60 34.07 -14.44
N ARG A 305 -11.03 34.77 -15.43
CA ARG A 305 -9.84 34.35 -16.19
C ARG A 305 -8.56 35.09 -15.77
N GLY A 306 -8.48 35.53 -14.52
CA GLY A 306 -7.28 36.20 -14.02
C GLY A 306 -6.13 35.22 -13.84
N THR A 307 -4.96 35.58 -14.36
CA THR A 307 -3.70 34.83 -14.22
C THR A 307 -2.59 35.74 -13.73
N ARG A 308 -1.62 35.18 -13.02
CA ARG A 308 -0.39 35.87 -12.62
C ARG A 308 0.80 34.94 -12.84
N ARG A 309 1.93 35.49 -13.29
CA ARG A 309 3.14 34.69 -13.45
C ARG A 309 3.93 34.61 -12.13
N ILE A 310 4.80 33.60 -12.00
CA ILE A 310 5.58 33.39 -10.77
C ILE A 310 6.67 34.46 -10.61
N ASP A 311 7.21 34.98 -11.71
CA ASP A 311 8.18 36.09 -11.77
C ASP A 311 7.60 37.43 -11.31
N GLU A 312 6.27 37.55 -11.20
CA GLU A 312 5.57 38.76 -10.75
C GLU A 312 5.28 38.76 -9.22
N LEU A 313 5.92 37.87 -8.47
CA LEU A 313 5.82 37.80 -7.00
C LEU A 313 6.60 38.95 -6.32
N PRO A 314 6.19 39.39 -5.11
CA PRO A 314 6.95 40.37 -4.34
C PRO A 314 8.41 39.91 -4.15
N ARG A 315 9.39 40.82 -4.26
CA ARG A 315 10.84 40.54 -4.24
C ARG A 315 11.35 39.74 -3.03
N HIS A 316 10.56 39.61 -1.97
CA HIS A 316 10.86 38.83 -0.77
C HIS A 316 10.43 37.36 -0.86
N VAL A 317 9.87 36.92 -1.99
CA VAL A 317 9.40 35.55 -2.20
C VAL A 317 10.22 34.90 -3.32
N THR A 318 11.27 34.17 -2.95
CA THR A 318 11.97 33.26 -3.85
C THR A 318 11.25 31.92 -3.90
N VAL A 319 10.69 31.60 -5.05
CA VAL A 319 10.09 30.29 -5.33
C VAL A 319 11.16 29.42 -5.98
N GLU A 320 11.54 28.32 -5.35
CA GLU A 320 12.39 27.32 -6.00
C GLU A 320 11.61 26.70 -7.18
N SER A 321 11.95 27.11 -8.39
CA SER A 321 11.55 26.40 -9.60
C SER A 321 12.41 25.15 -9.76
N ASN A 322 12.15 24.12 -8.96
CA ASN A 322 12.73 22.79 -9.15
C ASN A 322 12.07 22.06 -10.34
N LEU A 323 12.07 22.71 -11.51
CA LEU A 323 11.81 22.11 -12.82
C LEU A 323 13.08 22.25 -13.66
N GLN A 324 13.95 21.26 -13.57
CA GLN A 324 14.77 20.85 -14.70
C GLN A 324 14.17 19.52 -15.17
N ILE A 325 13.65 19.53 -16.40
CA ILE A 325 13.08 18.38 -17.12
C ILE A 325 14.12 17.27 -17.27
#